data_AF-A0A6J4NP49-F1
#
_entry.id   AF-A0A6J4NP49-F1
#
_cell.length_a   1.000
_cell.length_b   1.000
_cell.length_c   1.000
_cell.angle_alpha   90.00
_cell.angle_beta   90.00
_cell.angle_gamma   90.00
#
_symmetry.space_group_name_H-M   'P 1'
#
loop_
_entity.id
_entity.type
_entity.pdbx_description
1 polymer ?
#
loop_
_entity_poly.entity_id
_entity_poly.type
_entity_poly.pdbx_seq_one_letter_code
_entity_poly.pdbx_strand_id
1 'polypeptide(L)' 'MQATVAFGILLILVSIATLSFAAYALTRGGRGQRGGIGPISERGIHVIAGIRMLLIGIASLVVGMYLLLG' A
#
# COMPACT_ATOMS: atom_id res chain seq x y z
N MET A 1 26.23 3.41 6.38
CA MET A 1 25.45 2.85 5.25
C MET A 1 25.46 3.83 4.10
N GLN A 2 25.62 3.37 2.87
CA GLN A 2 25.43 4.22 1.69
C GLN A 2 23.97 4.66 1.62
N ALA A 3 23.69 5.93 1.33
CA ALA A 3 22.34 6.49 1.36
C ALA A 3 21.37 5.71 0.47
N THR A 4 21.84 5.23 -0.68
CA THR A 4 21.09 4.39 -1.63
C THR A 4 20.57 3.11 -1.00
N VAL A 5 21.42 2.39 -0.26
CA VAL A 5 21.05 1.14 0.43
C VAL A 5 20.02 1.40 1.53
N ALA A 6 20.20 2.48 2.30
CA ALA A 6 19.23 2.87 3.32
C ALA A 6 17.85 3.21 2.72
N PHE A 7 17.82 3.95 1.61
CA PHE A 7 16.59 4.23 0.87
C PHE A 7 15.96 2.97 0.28
N GLY A 8 16.77 2.06 -0.28
CA GLY A 8 16.30 0.77 -0.78
C GLY A 8 15.58 -0.03 0.31
N ILE A 9 16.20 -0.18 1.49
CA ILE A 9 15.60 -0.85 2.65
C ILE A 9 14.30 -0.16 3.07
N LEU A 10 14.30 1.16 3.18
CA LEU A 10 13.11 1.93 3.54
C LEU A 10 11.96 1.66 2.57
N LEU A 11 12.22 1.65 1.26
CA LEU A 11 11.22 1.38 0.23
C LEU A 11 10.68 -0.04 0.31
N ILE A 12 11.53 -1.03 0.61
CA ILE A 12 11.05 -2.40 0.87
C ILE A 12 10.11 -2.42 2.08
N LEU A 13 10.46 -1.79 3.20
CA LEU A 13 9.60 -1.74 4.38
C LEU A 13 8.26 -1.05 4.10
N VAL A 14 8.29 0.07 3.37
CA VAL A 14 7.07 0.77 2.92
C VAL A 14 6.24 -0.13 2.01
N SER A 15 6.86 -0.87 1.09
CA SER A 15 6.14 -1.80 0.21
C SER A 15 5.40 -2.87 1.01
N ILE A 16 6.05 -3.47 2.00
CA ILE A 16 5.46 -4.51 2.83
C ILE A 16 4.25 -3.96 3.59
N ALA A 17 4.39 -2.78 4.22
CA ALA A 17 3.31 -2.16 4.97
C ALA A 17 2.11 -1.82 4.07
N THR A 18 2.37 -1.19 2.92
CA THR A 18 1.32 -0.74 2.00
C THR A 18 0.63 -1.91 1.28
N LEU A 19 1.37 -2.94 0.86
CA LEU A 19 0.80 -4.16 0.27
C LEU A 19 -0.03 -4.94 1.28
N SER A 20 0.41 -5.04 2.54
CA SER A 20 -0.36 -5.69 3.61
C SER A 20 -1.66 -4.95 3.86
N PHE A 21 -1.61 -3.61 3.94
CA PHE A 21 -2.81 -2.80 4.08
C PHE A 21 -3.73 -2.94 2.87
N ALA A 22 -3.19 -2.93 1.64
CA ALA A 22 -3.97 -3.10 0.43
C ALA A 22 -4.71 -4.45 0.40
N ALA A 23 -4.01 -5.54 0.73
CA ALA A 23 -4.61 -6.87 0.84
C ALA A 23 -5.75 -6.89 1.88
N TYR A 24 -5.53 -6.28 3.05
CA TYR A 24 -6.58 -6.12 4.06
C TYR A 24 -7.76 -5.29 3.54
N ALA A 25 -7.51 -4.14 2.95
CA ALA A 25 -8.55 -3.19 2.55
C ALA A 25 -9.42 -3.75 1.41
N LEU A 26 -8.80 -4.39 0.42
CA LEU A 26 -9.49 -5.04 -0.70
C LEU A 26 -10.30 -6.26 -0.26
N THR A 27 -9.74 -7.09 0.62
CA THR A 27 -10.44 -8.28 1.09
C THR A 27 -11.48 -7.92 2.15
N ARG A 28 -11.12 -7.29 3.26
CA ARG A 28 -11.97 -7.15 4.46
C ARG A 28 -12.38 -5.72 4.80
N GLY A 29 -11.66 -4.71 4.33
CA GLY A 29 -11.90 -3.30 4.67
C GLY A 29 -13.35 -2.85 4.48
N GLY A 30 -13.91 -2.15 5.47
CA GLY A 30 -15.27 -1.61 5.43
C GLY A 30 -16.42 -2.62 5.36
N ARG A 31 -16.18 -3.94 5.45
CA ARG A 31 -17.28 -4.94 5.48
C ARG A 31 -18.08 -4.80 6.79
N GLY A 32 -19.40 -4.71 6.67
CA GLY A 32 -20.31 -4.64 7.82
C GLY A 32 -20.29 -3.31 8.56
N GLN A 33 -19.52 -2.33 8.11
CA GLN A 33 -19.47 -1.00 8.70
C GLN A 33 -20.53 -0.09 8.04
N ARG A 34 -21.25 0.66 8.88
CA ARG A 34 -22.20 1.69 8.43
C ARG A 34 -21.47 3.02 8.37
N GLY A 35 -21.50 3.68 7.21
CA GLY A 35 -20.75 4.91 6.95
C GLY A 35 -20.46 5.09 5.47
N GLY A 36 -19.76 6.18 5.15
CA GLY A 36 -19.38 6.54 3.79
C GLY A 36 -19.23 8.04 3.62
N ILE A 37 -18.78 8.43 2.42
CA ILE A 37 -18.63 9.83 2.01
C ILE A 37 -19.45 10.01 0.74
N GLY A 38 -20.53 10.79 0.85
CA GLY A 38 -21.46 11.02 -0.26
C GLY A 38 -22.04 9.71 -0.82
N PRO A 39 -21.97 9.47 -2.14
CA PRO A 39 -22.52 8.26 -2.76
C PRO A 39 -21.67 7.00 -2.51
N ILE A 40 -20.49 7.13 -1.90
CA ILE A 40 -19.54 6.03 -1.74
C ILE A 40 -19.71 5.42 -0.35
N SER A 41 -19.96 4.10 -0.32
CA SER A 41 -20.03 3.34 0.94
C SER A 41 -18.67 3.20 1.61
N GLU A 42 -18.66 2.93 2.91
CA GLU A 42 -17.43 2.65 3.68
C GLU A 42 -16.54 1.56 3.04
N ARG A 43 -17.18 0.53 2.48
CA ARG A 43 -16.51 -0.52 1.71
C ARG A 43 -15.86 0.03 0.44
N GLY A 44 -16.56 0.90 -0.28
CA GLY A 44 -16.02 1.58 -1.48
C GLY A 44 -14.78 2.43 -1.15
N ILE A 45 -14.81 3.18 -0.05
CA ILE A 45 -13.66 3.96 0.43
C ILE A 45 -12.45 3.06 0.68
N HIS A 46 -12.65 1.95 1.40
CA HIS A 46 -11.58 0.98 1.66
C HIS A 46 -11.04 0.34 0.39
N VAL A 47 -11.88 0.03 -0.60
CA VAL A 47 -11.42 -0.51 -1.88
C VAL A 47 -10.57 0.52 -2.63
N ILE A 48 -11.02 1.78 -2.72
CA ILE A 48 -10.26 2.86 -3.39
C ILE A 48 -8.92 3.09 -2.68
N ALA A 49 -8.94 3.17 -1.35
CA ALA A 49 -7.73 3.27 -0.55
C ALA A 49 -6.80 2.06 -0.76
N GLY A 50 -7.36 0.84 -0.81
CA GLY A 50 -6.64 -0.39 -1.08
C GLY A 50 -5.94 -0.40 -2.43
N ILE A 51 -6.62 0.03 -3.51
CA ILE A 51 -6.03 0.14 -4.85
C ILE A 51 -4.89 1.15 -4.86
N ARG A 52 -5.09 2.33 -4.27
CA ARG A 52 -4.04 3.37 -4.18
C ARG A 52 -2.81 2.83 -3.46
N MET A 53 -3.00 2.14 -2.34
CA MET A 53 -1.91 1.58 -1.54
C MET A 53 -1.23 0.40 -2.24
N LEU A 54 -1.98 -0.39 -3.04
CA LEU A 54 -1.41 -1.45 -3.87
C LEU A 54 -0.43 -0.89 -4.90
N LEU A 55 -0.83 0.18 -5.61
CA LEU A 55 0.02 0.83 -6.61
C LEU A 55 1.29 1.42 -5.98
N ILE A 56 1.14 2.12 -4.85
CA ILE A 56 2.29 2.65 -4.09
C ILE A 56 3.22 1.51 -3.65
N GLY A 57 2.66 0.43 -3.10
CA GLY A 57 3.43 -0.71 -2.63
C GLY A 57 4.22 -1.41 -3.74
N ILE A 58 3.60 -1.65 -4.91
CA ILE A 58 4.29 -2.23 -6.06
C ILE A 58 5.41 -1.30 -6.54
N ALA A 59 5.15 0.00 -6.67
CA ALA A 59 6.15 0.96 -7.10
C ALA A 59 7.34 1.03 -6.12
N SER A 60 7.06 1.10 -4.81
CA SER A 60 8.09 1.09 -3.77
C SER A 60 8.89 -0.22 -3.77
N LEU A 61 8.24 -1.37 -4.01
CA LEU A 61 8.93 -2.66 -4.10
C LEU A 61 9.92 -2.68 -5.27
N VAL A 62 9.47 -2.28 -6.47
CA VAL A 62 10.30 -2.26 -7.68
C VAL A 62 11.49 -1.33 -7.52
N VAL A 63 11.26 -0.10 -7.06
CA VAL A 63 12.34 0.88 -6.86
C VAL A 63 13.27 0.43 -5.74
N GLY A 64 12.73 -0.09 -4.62
CA GLY A 64 13.52 -0.60 -3.51
C GLY A 64 14.43 -1.75 -3.93
N MET A 65 13.91 -2.71 -4.70
CA MET A 65 14.70 -3.80 -5.26
C MET A 65 15.78 -3.29 -6.21
N TYR A 66 15.45 -2.34 -7.09
CA TYR A 66 16.42 -1.73 -8.00
C TYR A 66 17.58 -1.09 -7.25
N LEU A 67 17.32 -0.37 -6.16
CA LEU A 67 18.37 0.29 -5.36
C LEU A 67 19.21 -0.68 -4.50
N LEU A 68 18.74 -1.91 -4.27
CA LEU A 68 19.44 -2.91 -3.46
C LEU A 68 20.20 -3.93 -4.31
N LEU A 69 19.71 -4.21 -5.52
CA LEU A 69 20.24 -5.24 -6.41
C LEU A 69 20.96 -4.68 -7.64
N GLY A 70 20.75 -3.40 -7.96
CA GLY A 70 21.46 -2.64 -9.00
C GLY A 70 22.60 -1.83 -8.41
#